data_AF-A0A536ZQF3-F1
#
_entry.id   AF-A0A536ZQF3-F1
#
_cell.length_a   1.000
_cell.length_b   1.000
_cell.length_c   1.000
_cell.angle_alpha   90.00
_cell.angle_beta   90.00
_cell.angle_gamma   90.00
#
_symmetry.space_group_name_H-M   'P 1'
#
loop_
_entity.id
_entity.type
_entity.pdbx_description
1 polymer ?
#
loop_
_entity_poly.entity_id
_entity_poly.type
_entity_poly.pdbx_seq_one_letter_code
_entity_poly.pdbx_strand_id
1 'polypeptide(L)'
;MRFLLLICVFLTTSAAAQRVDANLDCKYTGKDFIYDCVIRLSRGGEPLSGAQLSVGADMPSMPMAHSIKPVKARSGKKPGEYAARLDLEMPGEWTVKLRLAGPVRDLLIVHYNFTESGTAPRK
;
A
#
# COMPACT_ATOMS: atom_id res chain seq x y z
N MET A 1 -51.35 -9.08 -36.25
CA MET A 1 -49.88 -8.91 -36.19
C MET A 1 -49.54 -8.21 -34.88
N ARG A 2 -49.04 -8.95 -33.89
CA ARG A 2 -48.79 -8.46 -32.53
C ARG A 2 -47.27 -8.45 -32.33
N PHE A 3 -46.67 -7.27 -32.51
CA PHE A 3 -45.22 -7.09 -32.40
C PHE A 3 -44.85 -7.08 -30.91
N LEU A 4 -44.23 -8.16 -30.44
CA LEU A 4 -43.68 -8.27 -29.11
C LEU A 4 -42.31 -7.57 -29.11
N LEU A 5 -42.24 -6.33 -28.59
CA LEU A 5 -40.98 -5.59 -28.50
C LEU A 5 -40.21 -6.08 -27.24
N LEU A 6 -39.26 -6.99 -27.44
CA LEU A 6 -38.31 -7.43 -26.40
C LEU A 6 -37.27 -6.33 -26.18
N ILE A 7 -37.40 -5.60 -25.07
CA ILE A 7 -36.38 -4.66 -24.60
C ILE A 7 -35.28 -5.46 -23.89
N CYS A 8 -34.19 -5.76 -24.60
CA CYS A 8 -32.96 -6.25 -24.00
C CYS A 8 -32.27 -5.11 -23.23
N VAL A 9 -32.49 -5.06 -21.91
CA VAL A 9 -31.69 -4.22 -21.01
C VAL A 9 -30.30 -4.86 -20.91
N PHE A 10 -29.35 -4.34 -21.67
CA PHE A 10 -27.93 -4.63 -21.46
C PHE A 10 -27.49 -3.99 -20.16
N LEU A 11 -27.49 -4.75 -19.06
CA LEU A 11 -26.76 -4.41 -17.84
C LEU A 11 -25.27 -4.45 -18.17
N THR A 12 -24.71 -3.34 -18.63
CA THR A 12 -23.27 -3.16 -18.73
C THR A 12 -22.73 -3.13 -17.30
N THR A 13 -22.26 -4.27 -16.80
CA THR A 13 -21.44 -4.30 -15.58
C THR A 13 -20.12 -3.63 -15.94
N SER A 14 -20.04 -2.33 -15.66
CA SER A 14 -18.78 -1.61 -15.69
C SER A 14 -17.83 -2.37 -14.77
N ALA A 15 -16.84 -3.06 -15.34
CA ALA A 15 -15.70 -3.54 -14.59
C ALA A 15 -14.92 -2.29 -14.17
N ALA A 16 -15.38 -1.63 -13.11
CA ALA A 16 -14.65 -0.56 -12.48
C ALA A 16 -13.28 -1.16 -12.14
N ALA A 17 -12.22 -0.58 -12.71
CA ALA A 17 -10.87 -0.96 -12.37
C ALA A 17 -10.69 -0.73 -10.87
N GLN A 18 -10.88 -1.79 -10.07
CA GLN A 18 -10.72 -1.75 -8.64
C GLN A 18 -9.25 -1.43 -8.36
N ARG A 19 -9.00 -0.21 -7.88
CA ARG A 19 -7.66 0.24 -7.49
C ARG A 19 -7.19 -0.55 -6.28
N VAL A 20 -5.88 -0.70 -6.16
CA VAL A 20 -5.28 -1.20 -4.94
C VAL A 20 -5.21 -0.05 -3.94
N ASP A 21 -5.61 -0.31 -2.72
CA ASP A 21 -5.46 0.58 -1.57
C ASP A 21 -4.44 -0.01 -0.60
N ALA A 22 -3.74 0.86 0.12
CA ALA A 22 -2.78 0.46 1.14
C ALA A 22 -2.91 1.33 2.40
N ASN A 23 -2.82 0.69 3.56
CA ASN A 23 -2.69 1.35 4.84
C ASN A 23 -1.50 0.78 5.61
N LEU A 24 -0.64 1.65 6.13
CA LEU A 24 0.53 1.30 6.91
C LEU A 24 0.29 1.62 8.39
N ASP A 25 0.70 0.67 9.22
CA ASP A 25 0.74 0.78 10.68
C ASP A 25 2.12 0.34 11.13
N CYS A 26 2.98 1.31 11.42
CA CYS A 26 4.36 1.05 11.81
C CYS A 26 4.61 1.49 13.25
N LYS A 27 5.31 0.64 13.98
CA LYS A 27 5.69 0.87 15.38
C LYS A 27 7.19 1.08 15.48
N TYR A 28 7.60 2.16 16.15
CA TYR A 28 9.00 2.38 16.47
C TYR A 28 9.50 1.25 17.37
N THR A 29 10.68 0.72 17.05
CA THR A 29 11.29 -0.38 17.81
C THR A 29 12.03 0.10 19.06
N GLY A 30 12.16 1.42 19.25
CA GLY A 30 12.95 2.01 20.34
C GLY A 30 14.43 2.20 20.00
N LYS A 31 14.84 1.93 18.75
CA LYS A 31 16.23 2.03 18.29
C LYS A 31 16.34 2.62 16.89
N ASP A 32 17.28 3.55 16.71
CA ASP A 32 17.82 4.05 15.43
C ASP A 32 16.76 4.31 14.33
N PHE A 33 15.60 4.87 14.70
CA PHE A 33 14.46 5.10 13.79
C PHE A 33 14.07 3.86 12.96
N ILE A 34 14.19 2.68 13.56
CA ILE A 34 13.77 1.41 12.99
C ILE A 34 12.31 1.17 13.36
N TYR A 35 11.51 0.80 12.36
CA TYR A 35 10.07 0.59 12.46
C TYR A 35 9.67 -0.82 12.01
N ASP A 36 8.83 -1.48 12.82
CA ASP A 36 8.12 -2.69 12.41
C ASP A 36 6.76 -2.32 11.85
N CYS A 37 6.56 -2.55 10.55
CA CYS A 37 5.38 -2.16 9.80
C CYS A 37 4.47 -3.35 9.48
N VAL A 38 3.17 -3.14 9.67
CA VAL A 38 2.10 -3.94 9.06
C VAL A 38 1.48 -3.12 7.93
N ILE A 39 1.57 -3.64 6.71
CA ILE A 39 0.96 -3.06 5.51
C ILE A 39 -0.29 -3.89 5.17
N ARG A 40 -1.44 -3.23 5.12
CA ARG A 40 -2.72 -3.83 4.73
C ARG A 40 -3.04 -3.41 3.30
N LEU A 41 -3.06 -4.37 2.38
CA LEU A 41 -3.45 -4.18 0.99
C LEU A 41 -4.89 -4.64 0.76
N SER A 42 -5.67 -3.85 0.03
CA SER A 42 -7.00 -4.25 -0.44
C SER A 42 -7.22 -3.85 -1.89
N ARG A 43 -8.15 -4.55 -2.56
CA ARG A 43 -8.60 -4.22 -3.92
C ARG A 43 -10.10 -4.40 -3.99
N GLY A 44 -10.82 -3.32 -4.31
CA GLY A 44 -12.29 -3.37 -4.34
C GLY A 44 -12.91 -3.66 -2.97
N GLY A 45 -12.24 -3.27 -1.88
CA GLY A 45 -12.67 -3.53 -0.51
C GLY A 45 -12.27 -4.89 0.06
N GLU A 46 -11.74 -5.81 -0.76
CA GLU A 46 -11.31 -7.13 -0.28
C GLU A 46 -9.79 -7.20 -0.04
N PRO A 47 -9.31 -7.99 0.94
CA PRO A 47 -7.88 -8.12 1.23
C PRO A 47 -7.09 -8.71 0.05
N LEU A 48 -6.03 -8.01 -0.38
CA LEU A 48 -5.19 -8.43 -1.50
C LEU A 48 -4.04 -9.34 -1.02
N SER A 49 -4.28 -10.65 -1.06
CA SER A 49 -3.28 -11.67 -0.68
C SER A 49 -2.45 -12.16 -1.87
N GLY A 50 -1.28 -12.74 -1.59
CA GLY A 50 -0.43 -13.38 -2.60
C GLY A 50 0.36 -12.43 -3.51
N ALA A 51 0.29 -11.11 -3.26
CA ALA A 51 1.14 -10.15 -3.94
C ALA A 51 2.58 -10.25 -3.42
N GLN A 52 3.54 -10.01 -4.30
CA GLN A 52 4.92 -9.75 -3.88
C GLN A 52 5.03 -8.25 -3.62
N LEU A 53 5.35 -7.87 -2.38
CA LEU A 53 5.43 -6.47 -1.97
C LEU A 53 6.88 -6.08 -1.65
N SER A 54 7.35 -5.01 -2.28
CA SER A 54 8.57 -4.31 -1.88
C SER A 54 8.25 -2.88 -1.43
N VAL A 55 8.89 -2.45 -0.34
CA VAL A 55 8.65 -1.16 0.32
C VAL A 55 9.93 -0.35 0.27
N GLY A 56 9.91 0.79 -0.40
CA GLY A 56 10.95 1.82 -0.32
C GLY A 56 10.38 3.11 0.23
N ALA A 57 11.24 4.05 0.60
CA ALA A 57 10.81 5.37 1.05
C ALA A 57 11.88 6.43 0.74
N ASP A 58 11.45 7.67 0.56
CA ASP A 58 12.30 8.85 0.44
C ASP A 58 11.68 10.06 1.16
N MET A 59 12.51 10.93 1.73
CA MET A 59 12.02 12.20 2.27
C MET A 59 11.70 13.17 1.12
N PRO A 60 10.47 13.72 1.06
CA PRO A 60 10.07 14.61 -0.03
C PRO A 60 10.78 15.97 0.00
N SER A 61 11.26 16.42 1.16
CA SER A 61 11.99 17.70 1.30
C SER A 61 13.40 17.65 0.70
N MET A 62 14.04 16.48 0.70
CA MET A 62 15.36 16.23 0.12
C MET A 62 15.37 14.88 -0.61
N PRO A 63 14.69 14.79 -1.77
CA PRO A 63 14.54 13.53 -2.50
C PRO A 63 15.90 12.93 -2.87
N MET A 64 16.02 11.60 -2.77
CA MET A 64 17.23 10.80 -3.03
C MET A 64 18.39 10.99 -2.04
N ALA A 65 18.48 12.12 -1.33
CA ALA A 65 19.49 12.31 -0.29
C ALA A 65 19.18 11.45 0.94
N HIS A 66 17.90 11.35 1.30
CA HIS A 66 17.40 10.47 2.35
C HIS A 66 16.42 9.49 1.71
N SER A 67 16.92 8.28 1.43
CA SER A 67 16.11 7.22 0.84
C SER A 67 16.57 5.85 1.30
N ILE A 68 15.62 4.97 1.56
CA ILE A 68 15.95 3.60 1.97
C ILE A 68 15.99 2.67 0.77
N LYS A 69 16.89 1.69 0.83
CA LYS A 69 16.88 0.58 -0.13
C LYS A 69 15.55 -0.17 -0.01
N PRO A 70 14.86 -0.48 -1.13
CA PRO A 70 13.62 -1.22 -1.06
C PRO A 70 13.78 -2.56 -0.34
N VAL A 71 12.98 -2.79 0.69
CA VAL A 71 12.93 -4.04 1.44
C VAL A 71 11.80 -4.92 0.90
N LYS A 72 11.98 -6.25 0.91
CA LYS A 72 10.89 -7.17 0.60
C LYS A 72 10.04 -7.41 1.84
N ALA A 73 8.73 -7.18 1.73
CA ALA A 73 7.80 -7.53 2.79
C ALA A 73 7.52 -9.03 2.79
N ARG A 74 7.28 -9.59 3.97
CA ARG A 74 6.82 -10.96 4.18
C ARG A 74 5.31 -10.97 4.32
N SER A 75 4.66 -12.11 4.08
CA SER A 75 3.25 -12.26 4.42
C SER A 75 3.02 -12.02 5.92
N GLY A 76 1.97 -11.29 6.24
CA GLY A 76 1.51 -11.02 7.60
C GLY A 76 0.66 -12.16 8.16
N LYS A 77 -0.03 -11.89 9.26
CA LYS A 77 -0.84 -12.90 9.97
C LYS A 77 -2.23 -13.09 9.35
N LYS A 78 -2.78 -12.04 8.73
CA LYS A 78 -4.13 -12.05 8.13
C LYS A 78 -4.06 -11.93 6.61
N PRO A 79 -5.10 -12.33 5.87
CA PRO A 79 -5.22 -12.04 4.44
C PRO A 79 -5.01 -10.55 4.16
N GLY A 80 -4.24 -10.26 3.11
CA GLY A 80 -3.89 -8.88 2.72
C GLY A 80 -2.88 -8.16 3.63
N GLU A 81 -2.43 -8.77 4.73
CA GLU A 81 -1.36 -8.20 5.56
C GLU A 81 0.02 -8.61 5.05
N TYR A 82 0.95 -7.66 5.14
CA TYR A 82 2.36 -7.84 4.87
C TYR A 82 3.17 -7.19 5.98
N ALA A 83 4.30 -7.78 6.34
CA ALA A 83 5.21 -7.28 7.37
C ALA A 83 6.54 -6.86 6.75
N ALA A 84 7.00 -5.66 7.09
CA ALA A 84 8.32 -5.15 6.69
C ALA A 84 8.96 -4.40 7.86
N ARG A 85 10.30 -4.44 7.92
CA ARG A 85 11.08 -3.58 8.82
C ARG A 85 11.70 -2.46 8.00
N LEU A 86 11.42 -1.22 8.38
CA LEU A 86 11.97 -0.04 7.75
C LEU A 86 13.03 0.57 8.67
N ASP A 87 14.21 0.82 8.13
CA ASP A 87 15.33 1.47 8.81
C ASP A 87 15.45 2.87 8.19
N LEU A 88 14.83 3.85 8.85
CA LEU A 88 14.80 5.23 8.37
C LEU A 88 15.99 6.00 8.96
N GLU A 89 16.42 7.05 8.27
CA GLU A 89 17.56 7.84 8.75
C GLU A 89 17.18 8.86 9.82
N MET A 90 15.89 9.25 9.88
CA MET A 90 15.36 10.26 10.79
C MET A 90 13.82 10.24 10.83
N PRO A 91 13.20 10.78 11.91
CA PRO A 91 11.76 11.00 11.95
C PRO A 91 11.35 12.12 10.98
N GLY A 92 10.07 12.13 10.61
CA GLY A 92 9.48 13.18 9.78
C GLY A 92 8.59 12.63 8.66
N GLU A 93 8.35 13.47 7.66
CA GLU A 93 7.54 13.11 6.50
C GLU A 93 8.34 12.25 5.52
N TRP A 94 7.73 11.15 5.09
CA TRP A 94 8.30 10.23 4.11
C TRP A 94 7.27 9.90 3.03
N THR A 95 7.74 9.84 1.80
CA THR A 95 7.04 9.27 0.66
C THR A 95 7.35 7.78 0.61
N VAL A 96 6.37 6.93 0.91
CA VAL A 96 6.53 5.47 0.91
C VAL A 96 6.05 4.91 -0.43
N LYS A 97 6.91 4.13 -1.08
CA LYS A 97 6.71 3.50 -2.38
C LYS A 97 6.46 2.00 -2.18
N LEU A 98 5.24 1.55 -2.45
CA LEU A 98 4.83 0.16 -2.38
C LEU A 98 4.78 -0.42 -3.79
N ARG A 99 5.77 -1.24 -4.15
CA ARG A 99 5.83 -1.88 -5.46
C ARG A 99 5.28 -3.30 -5.35
N LEU A 100 4.20 -3.56 -6.08
CA LEU A 100 3.52 -4.85 -6.14
C LEU A 100 3.91 -5.62 -7.39
N ALA A 101 4.06 -6.92 -7.25
CA ALA A 101 4.22 -7.87 -8.35
C ALA A 101 3.44 -9.17 -8.09
N GLY A 102 3.40 -10.04 -9.10
CA GLY A 102 2.64 -11.29 -9.06
C GLY A 102 1.23 -11.12 -9.65
N PRO A 103 0.16 -11.52 -8.94
CA PRO A 103 -1.21 -11.51 -9.46
C PRO A 103 -1.74 -10.10 -9.76
N VAL A 104 -1.16 -9.09 -9.12
CA VAL A 104 -1.38 -7.67 -9.39
C VAL A 104 -0.03 -6.98 -9.49
N ARG A 105 0.14 -6.13 -10.51
CA ARG A 105 1.32 -5.29 -10.68
C ARG A 105 0.90 -3.84 -10.53
N ASP A 106 1.48 -3.16 -9.56
CA ASP A 106 1.13 -1.78 -9.25
C ASP A 106 2.30 -1.06 -8.53
N LEU A 107 2.26 0.27 -8.50
CA LEU A 107 3.12 1.11 -7.68
C LEU A 107 2.24 2.11 -6.94
N LEU A 108 2.07 1.90 -5.64
CA LEU A 108 1.36 2.84 -4.79
C LEU A 108 2.38 3.78 -4.14
N ILE A 109 2.05 5.06 -4.12
CA ILE A 109 2.82 6.09 -3.45
C ILE A 109 1.92 6.66 -2.35
N VAL A 110 2.35 6.52 -1.10
CA VAL A 110 1.61 7.00 0.07
C VAL A 110 2.51 7.86 0.94
N HIS A 111 1.94 8.85 1.62
CA HIS A 111 2.70 9.79 2.44
C HIS A 111 2.37 9.58 3.91
N TYR A 112 3.40 9.40 4.73
CA TYR A 112 3.28 9.16 6.16
C TYR A 112 4.27 10.02 6.93
N ASN A 113 3.86 10.46 8.11
CA ASN A 113 4.75 11.01 9.11
C ASN A 113 5.19 9.89 10.07
N PHE A 114 6.49 9.73 10.26
CA PHE A 114 7.12 8.76 11.16
C PHE A 114 7.67 9.47 12.38
N THR A 115 7.27 9.02 13.58
CA THR A 115 7.75 9.54 14.86
C THR A 115 8.08 8.38 15.80
N GLU A 116 8.60 8.67 16.99
CA GLU A 116 8.83 7.62 18.00
C GLU A 116 7.54 6.99 18.54
N SER A 117 6.39 7.64 18.34
CA SER A 117 5.07 7.08 18.68
C SER A 117 4.49 6.19 17.57
N GLY A 118 5.16 6.07 16.42
CA GLY A 118 4.72 5.28 15.26
C GLY A 118 4.42 6.14 14.03
N THR A 119 3.45 5.70 13.21
CA THR A 119 3.10 6.37 11.94
C THR A 119 1.71 6.97 11.92
N ALA A 120 1.56 8.09 11.22
CA ALA A 120 0.28 8.68 10.86
C ALA A 120 0.23 9.05 9.37
N PRO A 121 -0.90 8.84 8.67
CA PRO A 121 -1.07 9.32 7.30
C PRO A 121 -0.91 10.84 7.25
N ARG A 122 -0.24 11.35 6.21
CA ARG A 122 -0.22 12.78 5.93
C ARG A 122 -1.60 13.20 5.41
N LYS A 123 -2.17 14.27 5.97
CA LYS A 123 -3.40 14.90 5.46
C LYS A 123 -3.13 15.71 4.20
#